data_AF-A0A168SCI5-F1
#
_entry.id   AF-A0A168SCI5-F1
#
_cell.length_a   1.000
_cell.length_b   1.000
_cell.length_c   1.000
_cell.angle_alpha   90.00
_cell.angle_beta   90.00
_cell.angle_gamma   90.00
#
_symmetry.space_group_name_H-M   'P 1'
#
loop_
_entity.id
_entity.type
_entity.pdbx_description
1 polymer ?
#
loop_
_entity_poly.entity_id
_entity_poly.type
_entity_poly.pdbx_seq_one_letter_code
_entity_poly.pdbx_strand_id
1 'polypeptide(L)'
;MDNDQLSILIQSYRQYENDFIKQQATDLTDALLYGEVAFCLAGLKPAVLFDLPPPLDTAYIDAVVRPWMQHHSALIDSWVLRQRRLYSPEIQGSLVYFFAHTNHPIVLESFEQADRCDMSSSEENLAVLLDYPGRLPRSMHELETMREVVYYNRQDMHIVTTFACQLDQHDLVQQHFERYHDTMLPIGVPLGFIFRRPT
;
A
#
# COMPACT_ATOMS: atom_id res chain seq x y z
N MET A 1 -5.57 -4.85 18.38
CA MET A 1 -6.78 -5.18 17.60
C MET A 1 -6.79 -6.69 17.41
N ASP A 2 -7.90 -7.36 17.68
CA ASP A 2 -8.01 -8.79 17.40
C ASP A 2 -8.37 -9.06 15.93
N ASN A 3 -8.35 -10.33 15.50
CA ASN A 3 -8.60 -10.71 14.10
C ASN A 3 -10.03 -10.37 13.65
N ASP A 4 -11.01 -10.43 14.55
CA ASP A 4 -12.41 -10.15 14.21
C ASP A 4 -12.61 -8.65 13.94
N GLN A 5 -12.08 -7.80 14.82
CA GLN A 5 -12.05 -6.35 14.64
C GLN A 5 -11.33 -5.96 13.34
N LEU A 6 -10.18 -6.58 13.09
CA LEU A 6 -9.38 -6.31 11.90
C LEU A 6 -10.12 -6.73 10.61
N SER A 7 -10.78 -7.89 10.63
CA SER A 7 -11.60 -8.34 9.50
C SER A 7 -12.76 -7.36 9.23
N ILE A 8 -13.45 -6.90 10.28
CA ILE A 8 -14.53 -5.89 10.16
C ILE A 8 -14.01 -4.59 9.52
N LEU A 9 -12.87 -4.09 9.97
CA LEU A 9 -12.27 -2.87 9.42
C LEU A 9 -11.93 -3.02 7.94
N ILE A 10 -11.29 -4.12 7.56
CA ILE A 10 -10.88 -4.42 6.19
C ILE A 10 -12.11 -4.54 5.27
N GLN A 11 -13.11 -5.33 5.68
CA GLN A 11 -14.32 -5.52 4.88
C GLN A 11 -15.11 -4.21 4.76
N SER A 12 -15.17 -3.41 5.83
CA SER A 12 -15.78 -2.10 5.78
C SER A 12 -15.03 -1.17 4.83
N TYR A 13 -13.70 -1.10 4.90
CA TYR A 13 -12.91 -0.27 3.98
C TYR A 13 -13.18 -0.65 2.53
N ARG A 14 -13.10 -1.96 2.24
CA ARG A 14 -13.39 -2.52 0.93
C ARG A 14 -14.80 -2.16 0.44
N GLN A 15 -15.79 -2.08 1.32
CA GLN A 15 -17.14 -1.64 0.96
C GLN A 15 -17.16 -0.17 0.53
N TYR A 16 -16.51 0.74 1.27
CA TYR A 16 -16.41 2.15 0.87
C TYR A 16 -15.71 2.30 -0.49
N GLU A 17 -14.61 1.57 -0.68
CA GLU A 17 -13.86 1.56 -1.95
C GLU A 17 -14.71 1.04 -3.11
N ASN A 18 -15.39 -0.10 -2.94
CA ASN A 18 -16.28 -0.67 -3.95
C ASN A 18 -17.43 0.30 -4.32
N ASP A 19 -18.00 0.99 -3.35
CA ASP A 19 -19.09 1.92 -3.60
C ASP A 19 -18.62 3.19 -4.31
N PHE A 20 -17.39 3.63 -4.06
CA PHE A 20 -16.75 4.70 -4.82
C PHE A 20 -16.50 4.27 -6.27
N ILE A 21 -15.93 3.08 -6.50
CA ILE A 21 -15.59 2.59 -7.85
C ILE A 21 -16.83 2.42 -8.72
N LYS A 22 -17.94 1.90 -8.17
CA LYS A 22 -19.22 1.79 -8.91
C LYS A 22 -19.75 3.12 -9.44
N GLN A 23 -19.34 4.24 -8.83
CA GLN A 23 -19.74 5.58 -9.25
C GLN A 23 -18.81 6.17 -10.30
N GLN A 24 -17.66 5.56 -10.56
CA GLN A 24 -16.69 6.02 -11.55
C GLN A 24 -17.04 5.46 -12.94
N ALA A 25 -16.87 6.31 -13.96
CA ALA A 25 -17.08 5.91 -15.35
C ALA A 25 -15.90 5.10 -15.93
N THR A 26 -14.75 5.13 -15.25
CA THR A 26 -13.53 4.43 -15.64
C THR A 26 -13.36 3.18 -14.79
N ASP A 27 -12.87 2.10 -15.40
CA ASP A 27 -12.47 0.92 -14.66
C ASP A 27 -11.26 1.24 -13.77
N LEU A 28 -11.44 1.08 -12.46
CA LEU A 28 -10.44 1.34 -11.43
C LEU A 28 -10.09 0.06 -10.66
N THR A 29 -10.37 -1.12 -11.21
CA THR A 29 -10.04 -2.39 -10.54
C THR A 29 -8.55 -2.54 -10.25
N ASP A 30 -7.69 -1.93 -11.07
CA ASP A 30 -6.23 -1.95 -10.86
C ASP A 30 -5.76 -0.90 -9.83
N ALA A 31 -6.66 -0.04 -9.35
CA ALA A 31 -6.41 1.01 -8.36
C ALA A 31 -7.02 0.69 -6.98
N LEU A 32 -7.36 -0.58 -6.74
CA LEU A 32 -7.85 -1.06 -5.44
C LEU A 32 -6.73 -1.04 -4.39
N LEU A 33 -6.93 -0.26 -3.34
CA LEU A 33 -6.01 -0.05 -2.23
C LEU A 33 -6.48 -0.73 -0.94
N TYR A 34 -7.60 -1.45 -0.93
CA TYR A 34 -8.01 -2.20 0.28
C TYR A 34 -6.93 -3.19 0.75
N GLY A 35 -6.19 -3.81 -0.17
CA GLY A 35 -5.10 -4.73 0.15
C GLY A 35 -3.97 -4.04 0.91
N GLU A 36 -3.52 -2.90 0.38
CA GLU A 36 -2.53 -2.03 1.01
C GLU A 36 -2.96 -1.58 2.42
N VAL A 37 -4.21 -1.13 2.56
CA VAL A 37 -4.77 -0.74 3.87
C VAL A 37 -4.88 -1.93 4.81
N ALA A 38 -5.27 -3.11 4.31
CA ALA A 38 -5.36 -4.32 5.10
C ALA A 38 -4.00 -4.76 5.65
N PHE A 39 -2.94 -4.72 4.82
CA PHE A 39 -1.58 -5.01 5.27
C PHE A 39 -1.10 -4.00 6.32
N CYS A 40 -1.43 -2.73 6.14
CA CYS A 40 -1.06 -1.71 7.10
C CYS A 40 -1.76 -1.95 8.44
N LEU A 41 -3.08 -2.13 8.45
CA LEU A 41 -3.87 -2.41 9.66
C LEU A 41 -3.42 -3.70 10.39
N ALA A 42 -2.96 -4.71 9.64
CA ALA A 42 -2.40 -5.95 10.19
C ALA A 42 -0.97 -5.78 10.76
N GLY A 43 -0.37 -4.59 10.64
CA GLY A 43 0.99 -4.30 11.08
C GLY A 43 2.08 -4.90 10.18
N LEU A 44 1.73 -5.31 8.95
CA LEU A 44 2.67 -5.88 8.00
C LEU A 44 3.51 -4.82 7.30
N LYS A 45 2.93 -3.65 7.03
CA LYS A 45 3.63 -2.50 6.44
C LYS A 45 3.45 -1.20 7.21
N PRO A 46 4.45 -0.30 7.18
CA PRO A 46 4.43 0.94 7.96
C PRO A 46 3.34 1.93 7.53
N ALA A 47 3.14 2.08 6.22
CA ALA A 47 2.23 3.05 5.64
C ALA A 47 1.65 2.59 4.30
N VAL A 48 0.54 3.23 3.91
CA VAL A 48 -0.06 3.17 2.57
C VAL A 48 0.13 4.53 1.91
N LEU A 49 0.58 4.52 0.66
CA LEU A 49 0.60 5.69 -0.21
C LEU A 49 -0.65 5.66 -1.10
N PHE A 50 -1.47 6.71 -1.05
CA PHE A 50 -2.53 6.93 -2.03
C PHE A 50 -1.96 7.76 -3.17
N ASP A 51 -1.58 7.08 -4.25
CA ASP A 51 -1.10 7.67 -5.49
C ASP A 51 -2.10 7.37 -6.62
N LEU A 52 -3.15 8.20 -6.68
CA LEU A 52 -4.15 8.14 -7.74
C LEU A 52 -3.99 9.37 -8.65
N PRO A 53 -4.31 9.27 -9.95
CA PRO A 53 -4.23 10.42 -10.85
C PRO A 53 -5.12 11.58 -10.37
N PRO A 54 -4.64 12.83 -10.31
CA PRO A 54 -5.52 13.96 -10.03
C PRO A 54 -6.63 14.10 -11.09
N PRO A 55 -7.88 14.42 -10.71
CA PRO A 55 -8.35 14.76 -9.36
C PRO A 55 -8.90 13.56 -8.55
N LEU A 56 -8.66 12.33 -9.00
CA LEU A 56 -9.21 11.12 -8.40
C LEU A 56 -8.69 10.87 -6.99
N ASP A 57 -7.45 11.25 -6.71
CA ASP A 57 -6.83 11.20 -5.37
C ASP A 57 -7.69 11.91 -4.32
N THR A 58 -8.03 13.17 -4.55
CA THR A 58 -8.80 13.99 -3.62
C THR A 58 -10.22 13.43 -3.48
N ALA A 59 -10.84 13.05 -4.60
CA ALA A 59 -12.16 12.44 -4.60
C ALA A 59 -12.18 11.12 -3.80
N TYR A 60 -11.17 10.27 -3.96
CA TYR A 60 -11.03 9.01 -3.24
C TYR A 60 -10.83 9.24 -1.74
N ILE A 61 -9.94 10.16 -1.37
CA ILE A 61 -9.70 10.50 0.04
C ILE A 61 -10.98 11.00 0.72
N ASP A 62 -11.74 11.87 0.06
CA ASP A 62 -12.94 12.48 0.65
C ASP A 62 -14.16 11.55 0.64
N ALA A 63 -14.24 10.61 -0.31
CA ALA A 63 -15.35 9.66 -0.41
C ALA A 63 -15.11 8.32 0.31
N VAL A 64 -13.86 7.87 0.41
CA VAL A 64 -13.50 6.55 0.96
C VAL A 64 -12.77 6.70 2.28
N VAL A 65 -11.58 7.30 2.26
CA VAL A 65 -10.65 7.22 3.39
C VAL A 65 -11.14 8.03 4.59
N ARG A 66 -11.45 9.32 4.42
CA ARG A 66 -11.90 10.16 5.55
C ARG A 66 -13.21 9.66 6.17
N PRO A 67 -14.27 9.33 5.39
CA PRO A 67 -15.51 8.84 5.97
C PRO A 67 -15.35 7.51 6.70
N TRP A 68 -14.58 6.58 6.13
CA TRP A 68 -14.26 5.31 6.79
C TRP A 68 -13.50 5.54 8.10
N MET A 69 -12.49 6.43 8.11
CA MET A 69 -11.74 6.75 9.32
C MET A 69 -12.61 7.39 10.41
N GLN A 70 -13.54 8.28 10.02
CA GLN A 70 -14.47 8.89 10.96
C GLN A 70 -15.42 7.85 11.58
N HIS A 71 -15.95 6.95 10.75
CA HIS A 71 -16.85 5.88 11.18
C HIS A 71 -16.18 4.94 12.19
N HIS A 72 -14.90 4.62 11.97
CA HIS A 72 -14.15 3.66 12.79
C HIS A 72 -13.18 4.31 13.77
N SER A 73 -13.34 5.61 14.05
CA SER A 73 -12.40 6.40 14.85
C SER A 73 -12.03 5.81 16.22
N ALA A 74 -12.92 5.05 16.85
CA ALA A 74 -12.65 4.36 18.11
C ALA A 74 -11.67 3.18 17.99
N LEU A 75 -11.56 2.55 16.82
CA LEU A 75 -10.70 1.41 16.55
C LEU A 75 -9.36 1.81 15.91
N ILE A 76 -9.32 2.95 15.25
CA ILE A 76 -8.15 3.43 14.50
C ILE A 76 -7.67 4.83 14.96
N ASP A 77 -7.89 5.18 16.23
CA ASP A 77 -7.51 6.47 16.82
C ASP A 77 -6.01 6.80 16.69
N SER A 78 -5.19 5.76 16.67
CA SER A 78 -3.73 5.78 16.51
C SER A 78 -3.27 5.84 15.06
N TRP A 79 -4.20 5.91 14.11
CA TRP A 79 -3.92 6.02 12.68
C TRP A 79 -4.14 7.43 12.17
N VAL A 80 -3.28 7.86 11.25
CA VAL A 80 -3.34 9.20 10.67
C VAL A 80 -3.35 9.16 9.16
N LEU A 81 -4.08 10.10 8.57
CA LEU A 81 -3.95 10.50 7.18
C LEU A 81 -3.11 11.78 7.10
N ARG A 82 -1.98 11.72 6.39
CA ARG A 82 -1.03 12.85 6.24
C ARG A 82 -0.86 13.17 4.76
N GLN A 83 -1.07 14.43 4.39
CA GLN A 83 -0.78 14.91 3.05
C GLN A 83 0.64 15.46 3.01
N ARG A 84 1.42 15.08 1.99
CA ARG A 84 2.82 15.49 1.84
C ARG A 84 3.21 15.66 0.39
N ARG A 85 4.22 16.49 0.14
CA ARG A 85 4.90 16.50 -1.16
C ARG A 85 5.87 15.34 -1.21
N LEU A 86 5.75 14.51 -2.24
CA LEU A 86 6.69 13.43 -2.50
C LEU A 86 7.53 13.82 -3.71
N TYR A 87 8.85 13.70 -3.56
CA TYR A 87 9.84 13.94 -4.60
C TYR A 87 10.52 12.61 -4.93
N SER A 88 10.06 11.95 -5.99
CA SER A 88 10.72 10.82 -6.64
C SER A 88 10.89 11.12 -8.13
N PRO A 89 11.68 10.34 -8.88
CA PRO A 89 11.77 10.45 -10.33
C PRO A 89 10.39 10.38 -11.04
N GLU A 90 9.48 9.54 -10.54
CA GLU A 90 8.10 9.40 -11.03
C GLU A 90 7.17 10.49 -10.50
N ILE A 91 7.33 10.88 -9.22
CA ILE A 91 6.46 11.81 -8.52
C ILE A 91 7.23 13.12 -8.30
N GLN A 92 7.06 14.06 -9.23
CA GLN A 92 7.84 15.30 -9.29
C GLN A 92 7.36 16.38 -8.30
N GLY A 93 7.29 16.08 -7.01
CA GLY A 93 6.85 17.03 -5.98
C GLY A 93 5.32 17.14 -5.84
N SER A 94 4.57 16.17 -6.37
CA SER A 94 3.11 16.11 -6.24
C SER A 94 2.69 15.94 -4.78
N LEU A 95 1.51 16.48 -4.45
CA LEU A 95 0.89 16.22 -3.16
C LEU A 95 0.28 14.81 -3.18
N VAL A 96 0.68 13.99 -2.23
CA VAL A 96 0.19 12.62 -2.05
C VAL A 96 -0.30 12.45 -0.61
N TYR A 97 -1.08 11.40 -0.36
CA TYR A 97 -1.56 11.07 0.98
C TYR A 97 -0.92 9.79 1.49
N PHE A 98 -0.53 9.80 2.76
CA PHE A 98 -0.09 8.62 3.49
C PHE A 98 -1.08 8.28 4.59
N PHE A 99 -1.49 7.01 4.66
CA PHE A 99 -2.18 6.44 5.83
C PHE A 99 -1.21 5.58 6.61
N ALA A 100 -1.04 5.84 7.90
CA ALA A 100 -0.01 5.20 8.70
C ALA A 100 -0.37 5.15 10.19
N HIS A 101 0.19 4.17 10.89
CA HIS A 101 0.09 4.08 12.34
C HIS A 101 1.10 5.05 12.98
N THR A 102 0.61 5.91 13.89
CA THR A 102 1.41 6.99 14.49
C THR A 102 2.60 6.51 15.31
N ASN A 103 2.51 5.33 15.93
CA ASN A 103 3.59 4.78 16.76
C ASN A 103 4.53 3.83 15.99
N HIS A 104 4.38 3.68 14.67
CA HIS A 104 5.28 2.80 13.93
C HIS A 104 6.68 3.44 13.84
N PRO A 105 7.78 2.76 14.24
CA PRO A 105 9.10 3.38 14.33
C PRO A 105 9.57 4.02 13.01
N ILE A 106 9.39 3.32 11.89
CA ILE A 106 9.73 3.84 10.55
C ILE A 106 8.91 5.09 10.21
N VAL A 107 7.64 5.14 10.61
CA VAL A 107 6.75 6.28 10.34
C VAL A 107 7.17 7.48 11.17
N LEU A 108 7.49 7.30 12.46
CA LEU A 108 8.01 8.36 13.32
C LEU A 108 9.29 8.95 12.75
N GLU A 109 10.26 8.10 12.40
CA GLU A 109 11.52 8.54 11.81
C GLU A 109 11.31 9.27 10.48
N SER A 110 10.55 8.67 9.57
CA SER A 110 10.28 9.24 8.24
C SER A 110 9.47 10.54 8.34
N PHE A 111 8.53 10.61 9.28
CA PHE A 111 7.66 11.76 9.43
C PHE A 111 8.36 12.93 10.13
N GLU A 112 9.14 12.67 11.17
CA GLU A 112 9.93 13.68 11.86
C GLU A 112 11.09 14.24 11.02
N GLN A 113 11.75 13.40 10.21
CA GLN A 113 12.83 13.85 9.33
C GLN A 113 12.32 14.75 8.19
N ALA A 114 11.18 14.41 7.61
CA ALA A 114 10.58 15.18 6.51
C ALA A 114 9.89 16.49 6.94
N ASP A 115 9.46 16.61 8.20
CA ASP A 115 8.97 17.91 8.70
C ASP A 115 10.13 18.92 8.92
N ARG A 116 11.39 18.47 8.86
CA ARG A 116 12.59 19.29 9.09
C ARG A 116 13.37 19.65 7.83
N CYS A 117 13.22 18.90 6.75
CA CYS A 117 13.82 19.14 5.44
C CYS A 117 12.82 18.72 4.36
N ASP A 118 12.67 19.50 3.27
CA ASP A 118 11.99 19.05 2.05
C ASP A 118 12.67 17.77 1.56
N MET A 119 12.18 16.61 2.03
CA MET A 119 12.81 15.33 1.79
C MET A 119 12.54 14.94 0.35
N SER A 120 13.57 15.08 -0.49
CA SER A 120 13.80 14.11 -1.55
C SER A 120 13.88 12.74 -0.88
N SER A 121 12.76 12.01 -0.90
CA SER A 121 12.76 10.63 -0.46
C SER A 121 13.52 9.89 -1.54
N SER A 122 14.72 9.37 -1.26
CA SER A 122 15.28 8.39 -2.19
C SER A 122 14.23 7.29 -2.38
N GLU A 123 14.09 6.76 -3.59
CA GLU A 123 13.16 5.66 -3.87
C GLU A 123 13.36 4.49 -2.89
N GLU A 124 14.60 4.30 -2.43
CA GLU A 124 14.99 3.33 -1.42
C GLU A 124 14.31 3.58 -0.06
N ASN A 125 14.23 4.83 0.40
CA ASN A 125 13.51 5.18 1.63
C ASN A 125 11.99 5.00 1.46
N LEU A 126 11.45 5.35 0.29
CA LEU A 126 10.04 5.15 -0.01
C LEU A 126 9.69 3.66 -0.05
N ALA A 127 10.54 2.83 -0.66
CA ALA A 127 10.38 1.38 -0.68
C ALA A 127 10.37 0.78 0.74
N VAL A 128 11.24 1.26 1.64
CA VAL A 128 11.22 0.84 3.05
C VAL A 128 9.92 1.25 3.74
N LEU A 129 9.44 2.48 3.52
CA LEU A 129 8.20 2.97 4.11
C LEU A 129 6.96 2.19 3.63
N LEU A 130 6.98 1.72 2.37
CA LEU A 130 5.89 0.95 1.75
C LEU A 130 6.04 -0.57 1.88
N ASP A 131 7.12 -1.03 2.52
CA ASP A 131 7.52 -2.44 2.67
C ASP A 131 7.65 -3.17 1.32
N TYR A 132 8.36 -2.57 0.37
CA TYR A 132 8.71 -3.22 -0.90
C TYR A 132 10.10 -3.84 -0.80
N PRO A 133 10.24 -5.18 -0.75
CA PRO A 133 11.53 -5.86 -0.56
C PRO A 133 12.43 -5.82 -1.81
N GLY A 134 11.86 -5.46 -2.97
CA GLY A 134 12.56 -5.36 -4.24
C GLY A 134 13.32 -4.06 -4.43
N ARG A 135 14.25 -4.04 -5.38
CA ARG A 135 14.87 -2.79 -5.87
C ARG A 135 14.56 -2.58 -7.35
N LEU A 136 14.48 -1.30 -7.73
CA LEU A 136 14.42 -0.91 -9.13
C LEU A 136 15.76 -1.15 -9.84
N PRO A 137 15.73 -1.35 -11.17
CA PRO A 137 16.93 -1.53 -11.98
C PRO A 137 17.79 -0.26 -11.96
N ARG A 138 19.10 -0.42 -11.78
CA ARG A 138 20.11 0.66 -11.77
C ARG A 138 20.80 0.83 -13.13
N SER A 139 20.51 -0.06 -14.08
CA SER A 139 21.06 -0.02 -15.43
C SER A 139 20.10 -0.65 -16.42
N MET A 140 20.29 -0.36 -17.71
CA MET A 140 19.51 -0.95 -18.79
C MET A 140 19.64 -2.49 -18.84
N HIS A 141 20.78 -3.05 -18.42
CA HIS A 141 20.96 -4.50 -18.39
C HIS A 141 20.09 -5.17 -17.33
N GLU A 142 19.87 -4.51 -16.20
CA GLU A 142 19.01 -5.03 -15.12
C GLU A 142 17.50 -4.98 -15.47
N LEU A 143 17.11 -4.34 -16.57
CA LEU A 143 15.72 -4.41 -17.04
C LEU A 143 15.33 -5.83 -17.47
N GLU A 144 16.28 -6.62 -17.97
CA GLU A 144 16.03 -8.00 -18.42
C GLU A 144 15.75 -8.95 -17.24
N THR A 145 16.33 -8.63 -16.09
CA THR A 145 16.16 -9.37 -14.83
C THR A 145 15.01 -8.85 -13.98
N MET A 146 14.35 -7.77 -14.39
CA MET A 146 13.20 -7.23 -13.67
C MET A 146 12.02 -8.21 -13.66
N ARG A 147 11.36 -8.31 -12.52
CA ARG A 147 10.23 -9.19 -12.27
C ARG A 147 9.10 -8.41 -11.62
N GLU A 148 7.89 -8.65 -12.12
CA GLU A 148 6.66 -8.22 -11.52
C GLU A 148 6.27 -9.23 -10.44
N VAL A 149 5.92 -8.71 -9.27
CA VAL A 149 5.37 -9.45 -8.14
C VAL A 149 3.94 -9.01 -7.96
N VAL A 150 3.03 -9.97 -7.87
CA VAL A 150 1.60 -9.71 -7.61
C VAL A 150 1.15 -10.57 -6.43
N TYR A 151 0.56 -9.92 -5.44
CA TYR A 151 -0.25 -10.61 -4.45
C TYR A 151 -1.72 -10.41 -4.81
N TYR A 152 -2.50 -11.47 -4.71
CA TYR A 152 -3.95 -11.42 -4.98
C TYR A 152 -4.71 -12.17 -3.90
N ASN A 153 -5.95 -11.76 -3.64
CA ASN A 153 -6.85 -12.50 -2.78
C ASN A 153 -7.39 -13.73 -3.54
N ARG A 154 -7.15 -14.93 -3.03
CA ARG A 154 -7.54 -16.20 -3.67
C ARG A 154 -9.05 -16.45 -3.69
N GLN A 155 -9.83 -15.73 -2.89
CA GLN A 155 -11.29 -15.91 -2.84
C GLN A 155 -11.99 -15.30 -4.06
N ASP A 156 -11.51 -14.14 -4.52
CA ASP A 156 -12.15 -13.34 -5.58
C ASP A 156 -11.19 -12.98 -6.71
N MET A 157 -9.92 -13.43 -6.62
CA MET A 157 -8.85 -13.19 -7.58
C MET A 157 -8.48 -11.70 -7.75
N HIS A 158 -8.90 -10.83 -6.83
CA HIS A 158 -8.52 -9.41 -6.90
C HIS A 158 -7.06 -9.22 -6.49
N ILE A 159 -6.36 -8.40 -7.27
CA ILE A 159 -5.01 -7.93 -6.91
C ILE A 159 -5.10 -7.12 -5.61
N VAL A 160 -4.17 -7.36 -4.69
CA VAL A 160 -4.09 -6.64 -3.40
C VAL A 160 -2.84 -5.79 -3.30
N THR A 161 -1.75 -6.16 -3.97
CA THR A 161 -0.56 -5.32 -4.15
C THR A 161 0.26 -5.82 -5.33
N THR A 162 1.01 -4.91 -5.93
CA THR A 162 1.99 -5.19 -6.98
C THR A 162 3.25 -4.40 -6.75
N PHE A 163 4.41 -5.00 -7.01
CA PHE A 163 5.69 -4.29 -7.01
C PHE A 163 6.69 -4.97 -7.95
N ALA A 164 7.77 -4.25 -8.26
CA ALA A 164 8.86 -4.76 -9.07
C ALA A 164 10.07 -5.17 -8.20
N CYS A 165 10.80 -6.19 -8.64
CA CYS A 165 12.06 -6.60 -8.04
C CYS A 165 13.01 -7.18 -9.10
N GLN A 166 14.23 -7.49 -8.70
CA GLN A 166 15.19 -8.22 -9.53
C GLN A 166 15.02 -9.74 -9.36
N LEU A 167 15.36 -10.50 -10.40
CA LEU A 167 15.26 -11.97 -10.40
C LEU A 167 16.06 -12.62 -9.24
N ASP A 168 17.23 -12.07 -8.91
CA ASP A 168 18.07 -12.54 -7.81
C ASP A 168 17.50 -12.26 -6.41
N GLN A 169 16.41 -11.49 -6.31
CA GLN A 169 15.69 -11.18 -5.07
C GLN A 169 14.49 -12.11 -4.82
N HIS A 170 14.30 -13.16 -5.63
CA HIS A 170 13.15 -14.06 -5.51
C HIS A 170 12.97 -14.64 -4.10
N ASP A 171 14.05 -15.12 -3.46
CA ASP A 171 13.96 -15.75 -2.13
C ASP A 171 13.53 -14.74 -1.05
N LEU A 172 13.98 -13.49 -1.16
CA LEU A 172 13.55 -12.41 -0.27
C LEU A 172 12.06 -12.10 -0.45
N VAL A 173 11.61 -12.04 -1.71
CA VAL A 173 10.19 -11.82 -2.05
C VAL A 173 9.30 -12.98 -1.58
N GLN A 174 9.80 -14.22 -1.68
CA GLN A 174 9.09 -15.41 -1.22
C GLN A 174 8.89 -15.38 0.31
N GLN A 175 9.94 -15.07 1.07
CA GLN A 175 9.85 -14.90 2.53
C GLN A 175 8.90 -13.76 2.91
N HIS A 176 8.95 -12.66 2.16
CA HIS A 176 8.02 -11.55 2.34
C HIS A 176 6.56 -11.99 2.10
N PHE A 177 6.30 -12.74 1.03
CA PHE A 177 4.97 -13.28 0.73
C PHE A 177 4.47 -14.21 1.84
N GLU A 178 5.31 -15.14 2.31
CA GLU A 178 4.95 -16.09 3.37
C GLU A 178 4.53 -15.38 4.66
N ARG A 179 5.28 -14.35 5.10
CA ARG A 179 4.91 -13.51 6.25
C ARG A 179 3.54 -12.86 6.07
N TYR A 180 3.28 -12.32 4.89
CA TYR A 180 2.00 -11.67 4.57
C TYR A 180 0.86 -12.70 4.52
N HIS A 181 1.06 -13.82 3.82
CA HIS A 181 0.08 -14.89 3.71
C HIS A 181 -0.35 -15.41 5.09
N ASP A 182 0.62 -15.74 5.95
CA ASP A 182 0.34 -16.34 7.25
C ASP A 182 -0.36 -15.38 8.20
N THR A 183 -0.08 -14.08 8.09
CA THR A 183 -0.74 -13.04 8.88
C THR A 183 -2.16 -12.77 8.37
N MET A 184 -2.38 -12.77 7.06
CA MET A 184 -3.66 -12.41 6.45
C MET A 184 -4.67 -13.56 6.40
N LEU A 185 -4.19 -14.82 6.39
CA LEU A 185 -5.04 -16.01 6.33
C LEU A 185 -6.05 -16.08 7.50
N PRO A 186 -5.68 -15.87 8.78
CA PRO A 186 -6.62 -15.88 9.90
C PRO A 186 -7.67 -14.77 9.87
N ILE A 187 -7.42 -13.69 9.13
CA ILE A 187 -8.31 -12.52 9.01
C ILE A 187 -9.30 -12.70 7.84
N GLY A 188 -9.15 -13.79 7.08
CA GLY A 188 -10.04 -14.16 5.98
C GLY A 188 -9.60 -13.61 4.62
N VAL A 189 -8.33 -13.21 4.46
CA VAL A 189 -7.77 -12.75 3.18
C VAL A 189 -6.67 -13.73 2.74
N PRO A 190 -7.03 -14.89 2.17
CA PRO A 190 -6.04 -15.87 1.73
C PRO A 190 -5.27 -15.35 0.51
N LEU A 191 -3.97 -15.12 0.66
CA LEU A 191 -3.16 -14.56 -0.41
C LEU A 191 -2.68 -15.61 -1.41
N GLY A 192 -2.57 -15.22 -2.66
CA GLY A 192 -1.87 -15.93 -3.74
C GLY A 192 -0.69 -15.09 -4.23
N PHE A 193 0.24 -15.75 -4.92
CA PHE A 193 1.51 -15.17 -5.35
C PHE A 193 1.74 -15.39 -6.84
N ILE A 194 2.18 -14.36 -7.53
CA ILE A 194 2.71 -14.44 -8.90
C ILE A 194 4.06 -13.73 -8.92
N PHE A 195 5.05 -14.39 -9.53
CA PHE A 195 6.37 -13.83 -9.81
C PHE A 195 6.69 -14.10 -11.27
N ARG A 196 6.73 -13.04 -12.10
CA ARG A 196 6.86 -13.19 -13.56
C ARG A 196 7.65 -12.06 -14.19
N ARG A 197 8.01 -12.21 -15.45
CA ARG A 197 8.52 -11.09 -16.25
C ARG A 197 7.36 -10.12 -16.53
N PRO A 198 7.56 -8.79 -16.42
CA PRO A 198 6.55 -7.81 -16.84
C PRO A 198 6.16 -8.06 -18.30
N THR A 199 4.86 -8.02 -18.58
CA THR A 199 4.29 -8.18 -19.93
C THR A 199 4.19 -6.86 -20.67
#